data_AF-A0A4Q6A7W9-F1
#
_entry.id   AF-A0A4Q6A7W9-F1
#
_cell.length_a   1.000
_cell.length_b   1.000
_cell.length_c   1.000
_cell.angle_alpha   90.00
_cell.angle_beta   90.00
_cell.angle_gamma   90.00
#
_symmetry.space_group_name_H-M   'P 1'
#
loop_
_entity.id
_entity.type
_entity.pdbx_description
1 polymer ?
#
loop_
_entity_poly.entity_id
_entity_poly.type
_entity_poly.pdbx_seq_one_letter_code
_entity_poly.pdbx_strand_id
1 'polypeptide(L)'
;MHQHFIAAVKAGRGNRLKDNPDLFSGLFWTGEQAIALGLADKNGSISSLTRQLNLSNTVEYTVQRNPLESLLGRMGTSIGQGIGMSVQQQLETQHTAELK
;
A
#
# COMPACT_ATOMS: atom_id res chain seq x y z
N MET A 1 7.44 -23.02 -13.36
CA MET A 1 7.00 -22.37 -12.11
C MET A 1 5.49 -22.11 -12.07
N HIS A 2 4.90 -21.33 -12.99
CA HIS A 2 3.47 -21.01 -12.99
C HIS A 2 2.53 -22.23 -12.94
N GLN A 3 2.83 -23.30 -13.68
CA GLN A 3 2.02 -24.54 -13.64
C GLN A 3 2.02 -25.24 -12.27
N HIS A 4 3.14 -25.19 -11.52
CA HIS A 4 3.18 -25.73 -10.16
C HIS A 4 2.31 -24.93 -9.20
N PHE A 5 2.27 -23.61 -9.37
CA PHE A 5 1.35 -22.75 -8.63
C PHE A 5 -0.11 -23.11 -8.92
N ILE A 6 -0.49 -23.23 -10.20
CA ILE A 6 -1.84 -23.63 -10.61
C ILE A 6 -2.22 -24.99 -9.98
N ALA A 7 -1.33 -25.97 -10.09
CA ALA A 7 -1.55 -27.31 -9.55
C ALA A 7 -1.74 -27.28 -8.02
N ALA A 8 -0.90 -26.54 -7.29
CA ALA A 8 -1.01 -26.38 -5.85
C ALA A 8 -2.33 -25.71 -5.43
N VAL A 9 -2.75 -24.66 -6.13
CA VAL A 9 -4.02 -23.97 -5.85
C VAL A 9 -5.22 -24.89 -6.13
N LYS A 10 -5.23 -25.58 -7.27
CA LYS A 10 -6.30 -26.55 -7.61
C LYS A 10 -6.38 -27.67 -6.58
N ALA A 11 -5.24 -28.23 -6.17
CA ALA A 11 -5.18 -29.26 -5.14
C ALA A 11 -5.65 -28.75 -3.76
N GLY A 12 -5.24 -27.54 -3.36
CA GLY A 12 -5.58 -26.98 -2.06
C GLY A 12 -7.04 -26.51 -1.94
N ARG A 13 -7.64 -26.00 -3.03
CA ARG A 13 -9.03 -25.51 -3.04
C ARG A 13 -10.04 -26.59 -3.43
N GLY A 14 -9.63 -27.57 -4.22
CA GLY A 14 -10.47 -28.68 -4.67
C GLY A 14 -11.79 -28.18 -5.27
N ASN A 15 -12.89 -28.79 -4.83
CA ASN A 15 -14.26 -28.53 -5.32
C ASN A 15 -14.79 -27.12 -5.04
N ARG A 16 -14.08 -26.33 -4.23
CA ARG A 16 -14.47 -24.97 -3.88
C ARG A 16 -14.14 -24.00 -5.02
N LEU A 17 -13.08 -24.28 -5.76
CA LEU A 17 -12.62 -23.44 -6.86
C LEU A 17 -13.63 -23.51 -8.01
N LYS A 18 -14.10 -22.36 -8.48
CA LYS A 18 -15.00 -22.30 -9.64
C LYS A 18 -14.23 -22.56 -10.93
N ASP A 19 -14.91 -23.09 -11.93
CA ASP A 19 -14.35 -23.18 -13.27
C ASP A 19 -14.45 -21.80 -13.92
N ASN A 20 -13.32 -21.11 -14.03
CA ASN A 20 -13.24 -19.80 -14.65
C ASN A 20 -11.86 -19.66 -15.34
N PRO A 21 -11.83 -19.35 -16.65
CA PRO A 21 -10.59 -19.25 -17.43
C PRO A 21 -9.64 -18.14 -16.95
N ASP A 22 -10.17 -17.12 -16.29
CA ASP A 22 -9.41 -15.95 -15.85
C ASP A 22 -8.71 -16.14 -14.50
N LEU A 23 -8.92 -17.27 -13.81
CA LEU A 23 -8.37 -17.50 -12.46
C LEU A 23 -6.84 -17.41 -12.38
N PHE A 24 -6.16 -17.73 -13.48
CA PHE A 24 -4.69 -17.78 -13.53
C PHE A 24 -4.12 -16.84 -14.60
N SER A 25 -4.89 -15.86 -15.05
CA SER A 25 -4.47 -14.87 -16.05
C SER A 25 -3.53 -13.78 -15.50
N GLY A 26 -3.46 -13.65 -14.17
CA GLY A 26 -2.75 -12.56 -13.50
C GLY A 26 -3.65 -11.39 -13.10
N LEU A 27 -4.96 -11.47 -13.36
CA LEU A 27 -5.94 -10.50 -12.85
C LEU A 27 -6.01 -10.52 -11.32
N PHE A 28 -6.30 -9.36 -10.75
CA PHE A 28 -6.53 -9.19 -9.32
C PHE A 28 -8.02 -9.24 -9.02
N TRP A 29 -8.37 -9.90 -7.92
CA TRP A 29 -9.74 -10.03 -7.44
C TRP A 29 -9.91 -9.26 -6.14
N THR A 30 -11.06 -8.61 -5.96
CA THR A 30 -11.44 -8.09 -4.65
C THR A 30 -11.69 -9.26 -3.69
N GLY A 31 -11.69 -9.00 -2.38
CA GLY A 31 -11.96 -10.04 -1.38
C GLY A 31 -13.30 -10.75 -1.61
N GLU A 32 -14.34 -10.00 -1.98
CA GLU A 32 -15.66 -10.55 -2.28
C GLU A 32 -15.66 -11.44 -3.53
N GLN A 33 -15.00 -10.97 -4.61
CA GLN A 33 -14.85 -11.76 -5.84
C GLN A 33 -14.06 -13.06 -5.58
N ALA A 34 -12.98 -12.97 -4.80
CA ALA A 34 -12.17 -14.13 -4.45
C ALA A 34 -12.97 -15.18 -3.67
N ILE A 35 -13.89 -14.77 -2.79
CA ILE A 35 -14.80 -15.68 -2.10
C ILE A 35 -15.76 -16.34 -3.10
N ALA A 36 -16.39 -15.56 -3.99
CA ALA A 36 -17.33 -16.07 -4.98
C ALA A 36 -16.69 -17.08 -5.95
N LEU A 37 -15.43 -16.83 -6.34
CA LEU A 37 -14.61 -17.71 -7.18
C LEU A 37 -14.04 -18.92 -6.43
N GLY A 38 -14.20 -18.95 -5.10
CA GLY A 38 -13.68 -20.01 -4.25
C GLY A 38 -12.17 -19.97 -4.02
N LEU A 39 -11.53 -18.82 -4.27
CA LEU A 39 -10.12 -18.55 -3.95
C LEU A 39 -9.93 -18.26 -2.45
N ALA A 40 -10.90 -17.59 -1.82
CA ALA A 40 -10.90 -17.26 -0.40
C ALA A 40 -12.09 -17.88 0.34
N ASP A 41 -12.05 -17.86 1.68
CA ASP A 41 -13.07 -18.50 2.53
C ASP A 41 -14.13 -17.52 3.02
N LYS A 42 -13.67 -16.35 3.48
CA LYS A 42 -14.49 -15.31 4.06
C LYS A 42 -13.73 -13.99 4.09
N ASN A 43 -14.47 -12.90 4.31
CA ASN A 43 -13.90 -11.60 4.65
C ASN A 43 -13.69 -11.49 6.17
N GLY A 44 -12.89 -10.51 6.60
CA GLY A 44 -12.63 -10.27 8.01
C GLY A 44 -11.41 -9.37 8.24
N SER A 45 -11.15 -9.05 9.51
CA SER A 45 -9.96 -8.33 9.96
C SER A 45 -9.10 -9.22 10.84
N ILE A 46 -7.83 -8.85 11.02
CA ILE A 46 -6.95 -9.53 11.98
C ILE A 46 -7.55 -9.49 13.38
N SER A 47 -8.13 -8.34 13.78
CA SER A 47 -8.77 -8.19 15.09
C SER A 47 -9.97 -9.13 15.30
N SER A 48 -10.81 -9.33 14.28
CA SER A 48 -11.94 -10.26 14.38
C SER A 48 -11.48 -11.71 14.43
N LEU A 49 -10.44 -12.05 13.67
CA LEU A 49 -9.86 -13.40 13.65
C LEU A 49 -9.15 -13.74 14.97
N THR A 50 -8.36 -12.83 15.53
CA THR A 50 -7.67 -12.99 16.82
C THR A 50 -8.67 -13.27 17.94
N ARG A 51 -9.80 -12.53 17.96
CA ARG A 51 -10.88 -12.77 18.92
C ARG A 51 -11.55 -14.13 18.70
N GLN A 52 -11.83 -14.51 17.44
CA GLN A 52 -12.43 -15.80 17.12
C GLN A 52 -11.55 -16.98 17.56
N LEU A 53 -10.23 -16.84 17.45
CA LEU A 53 -9.27 -17.89 17.76
C LEU A 53 -8.74 -17.83 19.20
N ASN A 54 -9.23 -16.90 20.03
CA ASN A 54 -8.76 -16.67 21.41
C ASN A 54 -7.23 -16.50 21.51
N LEU A 55 -6.63 -15.81 20.54
CA LEU A 55 -5.18 -15.58 20.50
C LEU A 55 -4.81 -14.37 21.36
N SER A 56 -3.85 -14.54 22.26
CA SER A 56 -3.38 -13.48 23.17
C SER A 56 -2.27 -12.60 22.60
N ASN A 57 -1.47 -13.14 21.67
CA ASN A 57 -0.28 -12.48 21.13
C ASN A 57 -0.45 -12.24 19.63
N THR A 58 -0.49 -10.97 19.22
CA THR A 58 -0.42 -10.56 17.81
C THR A 58 0.81 -9.69 17.64
N VAL A 59 1.71 -10.06 16.73
CA VAL A 59 2.91 -9.27 16.41
C VAL A 59 2.67 -8.53 15.10
N GLU A 60 2.79 -7.21 15.13
CA GLU A 60 2.67 -6.37 13.95
C GLU A 60 4.07 -5.97 13.45
N TYR A 61 4.43 -6.40 12.24
CA TYR A 61 5.72 -6.08 11.60
C TYR A 61 5.66 -4.87 10.67
N THR A 62 4.54 -4.15 10.65
CA THR A 62 4.39 -2.92 9.85
C THR A 62 5.45 -1.92 10.28
N VAL A 63 6.31 -1.49 9.35
CA VAL A 63 7.30 -0.44 9.61
C VAL A 63 6.53 0.84 9.93
N GLN A 64 6.52 1.22 11.20
CA GLN A 64 5.90 2.48 11.63
C GLN A 64 6.89 3.61 11.40
N ARG A 65 6.52 4.55 10.51
CA ARG A 65 7.25 5.80 10.41
C ARG A 65 7.00 6.63 11.66
N ASN A 66 8.05 7.24 12.21
CA ASN A 66 7.89 8.12 13.36
C ASN A 66 7.04 9.34 12.95
N PRO A 67 5.89 9.61 13.60
CA PRO A 67 5.04 10.74 13.25
C PRO A 67 5.78 12.09 13.35
N LEU A 68 6.75 12.21 14.26
CA LEU A 68 7.59 13.39 14.39
C LEU A 68 8.49 13.60 13.18
N GLU A 69 9.00 12.54 12.57
CA GLU A 69 9.84 12.63 11.37
C GLU A 69 9.04 13.16 10.17
N SER A 70 7.79 12.70 10.00
CA SER A 70 6.88 13.23 8.98
C SER A 70 6.56 14.71 9.22
N LEU A 71 6.38 15.11 10.49
CA LEU A 71 6.15 16.50 10.86
C LEU A 71 7.38 17.39 10.56
N LEU A 72 8.56 16.98 11.04
CA LEU A 72 9.82 17.68 10.84
C LEU A 72 10.18 17.79 9.36
N GLY A 73 9.96 16.73 8.57
CA GLY A 73 10.14 16.75 7.13
C GLY A 73 9.28 17.82 6.45
N ARG A 74 7.99 17.90 6.81
CA ARG A 74 7.08 18.93 6.29
C ARG A 74 7.54 20.35 6.68
N MET A 75 7.95 20.55 7.92
CA MET A 75 8.48 21.84 8.37
C MET A 75 9.77 22.23 7.62
N GLY A 76 10.70 21.29 7.45
CA GLY A 76 11.93 21.53 6.69
C GLY A 76 11.63 21.92 5.24
N THR A 77 10.67 21.26 4.60
CA THR A 77 10.27 21.60 3.22
C THR A 77 9.66 22.99 3.11
N SER A 78 8.80 23.41 4.05
CA SER A 78 8.17 24.75 3.98
C SER A 78 9.18 25.87 4.23
N ILE A 79 10.09 25.68 5.18
CA ILE A 79 11.20 26.62 5.43
C ILE A 79 12.10 26.71 4.20
N GLY A 80 12.51 25.56 3.64
CA GLY A 80 13.36 25.52 2.45
C GLY A 80 12.72 26.20 1.23
N GLN A 81 11.42 25.99 1.00
CA GLN A 81 10.66 26.71 -0.03
C GLN A 81 10.64 28.22 0.22
N GLY A 82 10.41 28.65 1.46
CA GLY A 82 10.44 30.07 1.84
C GLY A 82 11.78 30.74 1.52
N ILE A 83 12.89 30.07 1.84
CA ILE A 83 14.24 30.55 1.53
C ILE A 83 14.50 30.54 0.02
N GLY A 84 14.11 29.48 -0.69
CA GLY A 84 14.28 29.41 -2.15
C GLY A 84 13.53 30.53 -2.88
N MET A 85 12.30 30.82 -2.45
CA MET A 85 11.51 31.93 -2.97
C MET A 85 12.16 33.29 -2.70
N SER A 86 12.71 33.52 -1.50
CA SER A 86 13.35 34.81 -1.19
C SER A 86 14.65 35.01 -1.97
N VAL A 87 15.46 33.96 -2.16
CA VAL A 87 16.66 34.01 -2.99
C VAL A 87 16.31 34.27 -4.45
N GLN A 88 15.31 33.56 -5.00
CA GLN A 88 14.83 33.78 -6.36
C GLN A 88 14.38 35.23 -6.56
N GLN A 89 13.62 35.77 -5.60
CA GLN A 89 13.13 37.15 -5.66
C GLN A 89 14.26 38.19 -5.59
N GLN A 90 15.34 37.90 -4.84
CA GLN A 90 16.53 38.75 -4.80
C GLN A 90 17.29 38.73 -6.14
N LEU A 91 17.41 37.57 -6.79
CA LEU A 91 18.05 37.45 -8.09
C LEU A 91 17.26 38.19 -9.18
N GLU A 92 15.92 38.07 -9.19
CA GLU A 92 15.06 38.79 -10.14
C GLU A 92 15.10 40.32 -9.95
N THR A 93 15.15 40.79 -8.70
CA THR A 93 15.28 42.23 -8.41
C THR A 93 16.63 42.81 -8.81
N GLN A 94 17.73 42.07 -8.67
CA GLN A 94 19.05 42.47 -9.18
C GLN A 94 19.07 42.53 -10.72
N HIS A 95 18.51 41.53 -11.40
CA HIS A 95 18.44 41.50 -12.86
C HIS A 95 17.59 42.64 -13.45
N THR A 96 16.58 43.11 -12.72
CA THR A 96 15.71 44.22 -13.15
C THR A 96 16.35 45.60 -12.88
N ALA A 97 17.21 45.70 -11.86
CA ALA A 97 17.91 46.94 -11.51
C ALA A 97 19.07 47.29 -12.46
N GLU A 98 19.71 46.31 -13.09
CA GLU A 98 20.79 46.54 -14.07
C GLU A 98 20.29 46.89 -15.49
N LEU A 99 19.00 46.72 -15.77
CA LEU A 99 18.41 46.99 -17.10
C LEU A 99 17.76 48.37 -17.24
N LYS A 100 18.01 49.31 -16.31
CA LYS A 100 17.45 50.67 -16.30
C LYS A 100 18.53 51.73 -16.22
#